data_AF-A0A950EWN3-F1
#
_entry.id   AF-A0A950EWN3-F1
#
_cell.length_a   1.000
_cell.length_b   1.000
_cell.length_c   1.000
_cell.angle_alpha   90.00
_cell.angle_beta   90.00
_cell.angle_gamma   90.00
#
_symmetry.space_group_name_H-M   'P 1'
#
loop_
_entity.id
_entity.type
_entity.pdbx_description
1 polymer ?
#
loop_
_entity_poly.entity_id
_entity_poly.type
_entity_poly.pdbx_seq_one_letter_code
_entity_poly.pdbx_strand_id
1 'polypeptide(L)'
;MNALDVDSDTVFREHAIRAIEELLRDHPIGDDPKIPLKRSQVSGLKQIANNQPEKVLDFAKHQKEKLEKKRDDLGKKFEGSKDEPIINHQVNFWDLVIRLCGEDGKATGWSLHRLAEERAPVNCRPGEKPRPNDPVGERDAWKQRKKRAEEWHDTRRAEFYPAFFQRFCVHYIFATIQGRQAQES
;
A
#
# COMPACT_ATOMS: atom_id res chain seq x y z
N MET A 1 -6.19 22.12 14.57
CA MET A 1 -5.30 21.02 14.13
C MET A 1 -4.81 20.34 15.38
N ASN A 2 -5.15 19.06 15.56
CA ASN A 2 -4.67 18.28 16.70
C ASN A 2 -3.20 17.89 16.45
N ALA A 3 -2.40 17.73 17.51
CA ALA A 3 -1.00 17.30 17.39
C ALA A 3 -0.84 15.96 16.64
N LEU A 4 -1.89 15.11 16.66
CA LEU A 4 -1.98 13.87 15.87
C LEU A 4 -2.07 14.11 14.35
N ASP A 5 -2.61 15.25 13.90
CA ASP A 5 -2.78 15.59 12.48
C ASP A 5 -1.44 16.05 11.86
N VAL A 6 -0.66 16.83 12.62
CA VAL A 6 0.65 17.36 12.15
C VAL A 6 1.70 16.24 12.05
N ASP A 7 1.64 15.31 13.00
CA ASP A 7 2.54 14.16 13.06
C ASP A 7 2.23 13.14 11.95
N SER A 8 0.94 12.88 11.68
CA SER A 8 0.54 11.97 10.59
C SER A 8 0.88 12.52 9.20
N ASP A 9 0.77 13.83 8.99
CA ASP A 9 1.16 14.48 7.72
C ASP A 9 2.65 14.33 7.40
N THR A 10 3.51 14.46 8.42
CA THR A 10 4.97 14.31 8.29
C THR A 10 5.34 12.84 8.08
N VAL A 11 4.82 11.94 8.92
CA VAL A 11 5.03 10.49 8.84
C VAL A 11 4.58 9.94 7.49
N PHE A 12 3.38 10.28 7.01
CA PHE A 12 2.89 9.80 5.72
C PHE A 12 3.73 10.28 4.56
N ARG A 13 4.19 11.53 4.59
CA ARG A 13 5.05 12.07 3.54
C ARG A 13 6.38 11.32 3.49
N GLU A 14 7.05 11.16 4.63
CA GLU A 14 8.35 10.50 4.72
C GLU A 14 8.27 9.04 4.25
N HIS A 15 7.28 8.28 4.74
CA HIS A 15 7.11 6.90 4.33
C HIS A 15 6.68 6.76 2.86
N ALA A 16 5.87 7.68 2.34
CA ALA A 16 5.51 7.68 0.93
C ALA A 16 6.75 7.91 0.04
N ILE A 17 7.58 8.91 0.36
CA ILE A 17 8.82 9.20 -0.37
C ILE A 17 9.75 7.99 -0.33
N ARG A 18 10.02 7.47 0.86
CA ARG A 18 10.92 6.33 1.05
C ARG A 18 10.46 5.09 0.27
N ALA A 19 9.17 4.76 0.33
CA ALA A 19 8.62 3.63 -0.39
C ALA A 19 8.81 3.74 -1.92
N ILE A 20 8.69 4.97 -2.45
CA ILE A 20 8.88 5.24 -3.88
C ILE A 20 10.36 5.22 -4.26
N GLU A 21 11.24 5.78 -3.44
CA GLU A 21 12.69 5.74 -3.65
C GLU A 21 13.20 4.29 -3.63
N GLU A 22 12.73 3.47 -2.69
CA GLU A 22 13.06 2.05 -2.65
C GLU A 22 12.57 1.31 -3.91
N LEU A 23 11.33 1.56 -4.35
CA LEU A 23 10.81 1.00 -5.60
C LEU A 23 11.68 1.37 -6.81
N LEU A 24 12.04 2.64 -6.94
CA LEU A 24 12.80 3.14 -8.09
C LEU A 24 14.27 2.73 -8.05
N ARG A 25 14.84 2.52 -6.87
CA ARG A 25 16.19 1.98 -6.71
C ARG A 25 16.26 0.50 -7.08
N ASP A 26 15.31 -0.29 -6.60
CA ASP A 26 15.33 -1.75 -6.78
C ASP A 26 14.80 -2.14 -8.18
N HIS A 27 13.92 -1.30 -8.75
CA HIS A 27 13.32 -1.48 -10.07
C HIS A 27 13.37 -0.19 -10.88
N PRO A 28 14.58 0.22 -11.31
CA PRO A 28 14.78 1.45 -12.05
C PRO A 28 13.97 1.44 -13.35
N ILE A 29 13.42 2.61 -13.67
CA ILE A 29 12.81 2.85 -14.96
C ILE A 29 13.99 2.97 -15.92
N GLY A 30 14.18 1.96 -16.78
CA GLY A 30 15.25 1.97 -17.78
C GLY A 30 15.14 3.16 -18.73
N ASP A 31 16.01 3.22 -19.74
CA ASP A 31 16.15 4.37 -20.65
C ASP A 31 14.92 4.64 -21.56
N ASP A 32 13.81 3.88 -21.45
CA ASP A 32 12.59 4.14 -22.20
C ASP A 32 11.73 5.22 -21.48
N PRO A 33 11.49 6.38 -22.11
CA PRO A 33 10.81 7.53 -21.50
C PRO A 33 9.31 7.32 -21.28
N LYS A 34 8.78 6.10 -21.12
CA LYS A 34 7.37 5.85 -20.77
C LYS A 34 7.23 5.68 -19.27
N ILE A 35 6.26 6.41 -18.66
CA ILE A 35 5.95 6.21 -17.24
C ILE A 35 5.44 4.77 -17.16
N PRO A 36 6.06 3.90 -16.35
CA PRO A 36 5.70 2.50 -16.31
C PRO A 36 4.23 2.32 -15.95
N LEU A 37 3.71 3.12 -15.01
CA LEU A 37 2.28 3.25 -14.78
C LEU A 37 1.66 4.40 -15.57
N LYS A 38 0.50 4.16 -16.17
CA LYS A 38 -0.29 5.24 -16.75
C LYS A 38 -0.79 6.17 -15.65
N ARG A 39 -0.83 7.49 -15.92
CA ARG A 39 -1.43 8.48 -14.98
C ARG A 39 -2.85 8.11 -14.54
N SER A 40 -3.62 7.45 -15.41
CA SER A 40 -4.95 6.93 -15.09
C SER A 40 -4.95 5.84 -14.02
N GLN A 41 -3.93 4.96 -13.99
CA GLN A 41 -3.79 3.93 -12.96
C GLN A 41 -3.48 4.56 -11.59
N VAL A 42 -2.57 5.52 -11.56
CA VAL A 42 -2.21 6.26 -10.34
C VAL A 42 -3.39 7.10 -9.83
N SER A 43 -4.12 7.75 -10.75
CA SER A 43 -5.35 8.48 -10.43
C SER A 43 -6.45 7.56 -9.92
N GLY A 44 -6.59 6.36 -10.50
CA GLY A 44 -7.53 5.33 -10.05
C GLY A 44 -7.26 4.88 -8.62
N LEU A 45 -5.98 4.64 -8.28
CA LEU A 45 -5.58 4.32 -6.91
C LEU A 45 -5.96 5.45 -5.94
N LYS A 46 -5.66 6.71 -6.29
CA LYS A 46 -6.02 7.87 -5.47
C LYS A 46 -7.54 7.98 -5.27
N GLN A 47 -8.33 7.77 -6.32
CA GLN A 47 -9.79 7.82 -6.25
C GLN A 47 -10.35 6.71 -5.35
N ILE A 48 -9.85 5.49 -5.47
CA ILE A 48 -10.29 4.37 -4.62
C ILE A 48 -9.90 4.64 -3.17
N ALA A 49 -8.68 5.11 -2.91
CA ALA A 49 -8.27 5.46 -1.55
C ALA A 49 -9.17 6.53 -0.91
N ASN A 50 -9.61 7.53 -1.68
CA ASN A 50 -10.47 8.60 -1.18
C ASN A 50 -11.94 8.16 -1.00
N ASN A 51 -12.48 7.35 -1.91
CA ASN A 51 -13.91 7.07 -1.97
C ASN A 51 -14.30 5.73 -1.33
N GLN A 52 -13.40 4.74 -1.39
CA GLN A 52 -13.60 3.34 -0.97
C GLN A 52 -12.28 2.78 -0.40
N PRO A 53 -11.76 3.35 0.71
CA PRO A 53 -10.44 3.02 1.27
C PRO A 53 -10.29 1.52 1.59
N GLU A 54 -11.39 0.84 1.97
CA GLU A 54 -11.46 -0.61 2.18
C GLU A 54 -11.18 -1.45 0.92
N LYS A 55 -11.36 -0.87 -0.28
CA LYS A 55 -11.13 -1.54 -1.56
C LYS A 55 -9.72 -1.39 -2.11
N VAL A 56 -8.86 -0.57 -1.49
CA VAL A 56 -7.50 -0.32 -2.02
C VAL A 56 -6.68 -1.60 -2.13
N LEU A 57 -6.71 -2.45 -1.11
CA LEU A 57 -5.95 -3.70 -1.09
C LEU A 57 -6.41 -4.66 -2.19
N ASP A 58 -7.72 -4.88 -2.30
CA ASP A 58 -8.32 -5.74 -3.32
C ASP A 58 -8.06 -5.20 -4.73
N PHE A 59 -8.13 -3.88 -4.90
CA PHE A 59 -7.80 -3.23 -6.17
C PHE A 59 -6.34 -3.48 -6.55
N ALA A 60 -5.39 -3.28 -5.63
CA ALA A 60 -3.98 -3.51 -5.90
C ALA A 60 -3.68 -4.98 -6.25
N LYS A 61 -4.27 -5.93 -5.50
CA LYS A 61 -4.19 -7.36 -5.81
C LYS A 61 -4.72 -7.66 -7.21
N HIS A 62 -5.90 -7.15 -7.56
CA HIS A 62 -6.49 -7.35 -8.88
C HIS A 62 -5.63 -6.78 -10.01
N GLN A 63 -5.02 -5.61 -9.82
CA GLN A 63 -4.11 -5.03 -10.83
C GLN A 63 -2.84 -5.87 -10.99
N LYS A 64 -2.27 -6.36 -9.88
CA LYS A 64 -1.11 -7.26 -9.90
C LYS A 64 -1.44 -8.57 -10.64
N GLU A 65 -2.52 -9.24 -10.27
CA GLU A 65 -2.98 -10.50 -10.88
C GLU A 65 -3.20 -10.36 -12.38
N LYS A 66 -3.77 -9.24 -12.84
CA LYS A 66 -3.94 -8.96 -14.28
C LYS A 66 -2.62 -8.89 -15.03
N LEU A 67 -1.58 -8.32 -14.42
CA LEU A 67 -0.27 -8.18 -15.02
C LEU A 67 0.51 -9.49 -15.01
N GLU A 68 0.41 -10.24 -13.92
CA GLU A 68 0.96 -11.60 -13.82
C GLU A 68 0.31 -12.51 -14.86
N LYS A 69 -1.01 -12.46 -15.02
CA LYS A 69 -1.69 -13.17 -16.10
C LYS A 69 -1.21 -12.73 -17.49
N LYS A 70 -1.05 -11.43 -17.74
CA LYS A 70 -0.51 -10.93 -19.01
C LYS A 70 0.91 -11.46 -19.27
N ARG A 71 1.76 -11.52 -18.25
CA ARG A 71 3.11 -12.10 -18.32
C ARG A 71 3.03 -13.58 -18.69
N ASP A 72 2.17 -14.33 -18.04
CA ASP A 72 2.00 -15.77 -18.26
C ASP A 72 1.44 -16.06 -19.68
N ASP A 73 0.49 -15.26 -20.14
CA ASP A 73 -0.09 -15.33 -21.49
C ASP A 73 0.95 -15.06 -22.60
N LEU A 74 1.94 -14.19 -22.32
CA LEU A 74 3.07 -13.93 -23.22
C LEU A 74 4.12 -15.06 -23.18
N GLY A 75 4.23 -15.77 -22.06
CA GLY A 75 5.13 -16.91 -21.85
C GLY A 75 6.57 -16.58 -22.25
N LYS A 76 7.20 -17.45 -23.05
CA LYS A 76 8.59 -17.26 -23.52
C LYS A 76 8.82 -15.99 -24.36
N LYS A 77 7.76 -15.38 -24.90
CA LYS A 77 7.88 -14.12 -25.66
C LYS A 77 8.00 -12.90 -24.76
N PHE A 78 7.81 -13.07 -23.45
CA PHE A 78 7.97 -12.00 -22.47
C PHE A 78 9.45 -11.69 -22.21
N GLU A 79 10.28 -12.72 -22.05
CA GLU A 79 11.72 -12.60 -21.77
C GLU A 79 12.43 -11.84 -22.91
N GLY A 80 13.11 -10.75 -22.57
CA GLY A 80 13.81 -9.87 -23.51
C GLY A 80 12.88 -8.96 -24.34
N SER A 81 11.57 -8.96 -24.07
CA SER A 81 10.63 -8.10 -24.78
C SER A 81 10.66 -6.66 -24.25
N LYS A 82 10.27 -5.70 -25.09
CA LYS A 82 10.07 -4.30 -24.67
C LYS A 82 9.00 -4.12 -23.57
N ASP A 83 8.09 -5.09 -23.44
CA ASP A 83 7.01 -5.06 -22.46
C ASP A 83 7.49 -5.54 -21.07
N GLU A 84 8.60 -6.29 -21.00
CA GLU A 84 9.15 -6.86 -19.77
C GLU A 84 9.45 -5.82 -18.68
N PRO A 85 10.29 -4.79 -18.92
CA PRO A 85 10.62 -3.82 -17.88
C PRO A 85 9.39 -3.04 -17.41
N ILE A 86 8.45 -2.76 -18.32
CA ILE A 86 7.22 -2.03 -18.02
C ILE A 86 6.30 -2.88 -17.12
N ILE A 87 6.04 -4.13 -17.50
CA ILE A 87 5.17 -5.02 -16.74
C ILE A 87 5.77 -5.35 -15.39
N ASN A 88 7.08 -5.64 -15.32
CA ASN A 88 7.76 -5.93 -14.06
C ASN A 88 7.68 -4.73 -13.10
N HIS A 89 7.94 -3.50 -13.57
CA HIS A 89 7.78 -2.32 -12.73
C HIS A 89 6.32 -2.15 -12.26
N GLN A 90 5.32 -2.37 -13.13
CA GLN A 90 3.92 -2.30 -12.71
C GLN A 90 3.57 -3.35 -11.65
N VAL A 91 4.03 -4.59 -11.80
CA VAL A 91 3.84 -5.66 -10.80
C VAL A 91 4.45 -5.23 -9.46
N ASN A 92 5.68 -4.72 -9.47
CA ASN A 92 6.39 -4.30 -8.26
C ASN A 92 5.75 -3.08 -7.59
N PHE A 93 5.19 -2.14 -8.38
CA PHE A 93 4.41 -1.04 -7.86
C PHE A 93 3.17 -1.55 -7.11
N TRP A 94 2.39 -2.46 -7.69
CA TRP A 94 1.19 -2.97 -7.03
C TRP A 94 1.53 -3.85 -5.84
N ASP A 95 2.62 -4.61 -5.90
CA ASP A 95 3.16 -5.34 -4.76
C ASP A 95 3.53 -4.40 -3.61
N LEU A 96 4.17 -3.27 -3.90
CA LEU A 96 4.45 -2.24 -2.90
C LEU A 96 3.16 -1.70 -2.28
N VAL A 97 2.13 -1.38 -3.08
CA VAL A 97 0.83 -0.91 -2.55
C VAL A 97 0.21 -1.96 -1.62
N ILE A 98 0.27 -3.25 -1.99
CA ILE A 98 -0.21 -4.36 -1.15
C ILE A 98 0.54 -4.39 0.17
N ARG A 99 1.88 -4.29 0.15
CA ARG A 99 2.72 -4.26 1.36
C ARG A 99 2.42 -3.06 2.26
N LEU A 100 2.23 -1.88 1.69
CA LEU A 100 1.88 -0.66 2.42
C LEU A 100 0.50 -0.75 3.09
N CYS A 101 -0.41 -1.55 2.55
CA CYS A 101 -1.74 -1.79 3.12
C CYS A 101 -1.84 -3.01 4.06
N GLY A 102 -0.89 -3.94 4.00
CA GLY A 102 -0.98 -5.26 4.62
C GLY A 102 -0.41 -5.37 6.03
N GLU A 103 -0.70 -6.51 6.67
CA GLU A 103 -0.14 -6.94 7.97
C GLU A 103 1.34 -7.37 7.84
N ASP A 104 1.74 -7.85 6.65
CA ASP A 104 3.09 -8.28 6.32
C ASP A 104 4.02 -7.10 5.97
N GLY A 105 4.21 -6.19 6.93
CA GLY A 105 5.22 -5.13 6.85
C GLY A 105 6.68 -5.64 6.92
N LYS A 106 6.94 -6.95 6.72
CA LYS A 106 8.26 -7.57 6.92
C LYS A 106 9.30 -7.13 5.88
N ALA A 107 8.88 -6.73 4.68
CA ALA A 107 9.80 -6.29 3.63
C ALA A 107 10.06 -4.76 3.62
N THR A 108 9.12 -3.94 4.10
CA THR A 108 9.24 -2.46 4.14
C THR A 108 9.50 -1.92 5.55
N GLY A 109 9.42 -2.75 6.59
CA GLY A 109 9.47 -2.35 7.99
C GLY A 109 8.22 -1.60 8.48
N TRP A 110 7.42 -1.04 7.56
CA TRP A 110 6.31 -0.13 7.84
C TRP A 110 5.10 -0.38 6.91
N SER A 111 3.90 -0.27 7.46
CA SER A 111 2.63 -0.29 6.72
C SER A 111 1.57 0.56 7.44
N LEU A 112 0.53 0.96 6.72
CA LEU A 112 -0.62 1.68 7.28
C LEU A 112 -1.36 0.84 8.31
N HIS A 113 -1.38 -0.49 8.13
CA HIS A 113 -1.93 -1.41 9.11
C HIS A 113 -1.13 -1.37 10.41
N ARG A 114 0.20 -1.52 10.35
CA ARG A 114 1.07 -1.47 11.54
C ARG A 114 0.99 -0.13 12.26
N LEU A 115 0.94 0.98 11.53
CA LEU A 115 0.74 2.29 12.15
C LEU A 115 -0.57 2.36 12.93
N ALA A 116 -1.65 1.77 12.40
CA ALA A 116 -2.92 1.67 13.12
C ALA A 116 -2.83 0.79 14.37
N GLU A 117 -2.08 -0.32 14.33
CA GLU A 117 -1.83 -1.18 15.49
C GLU A 117 -1.01 -0.46 16.58
N GLU A 118 0.08 0.22 16.20
CA GLU A 118 0.95 0.97 17.10
C GLU A 118 0.18 2.08 17.83
N ARG A 119 -0.73 2.74 17.12
CA ARG A 119 -1.59 3.80 17.66
C ARG A 119 -2.85 3.26 18.35
N ALA A 120 -3.09 1.95 18.34
CA ALA A 120 -4.30 1.36 18.91
C ALA A 120 -4.37 1.54 20.43
N PRO A 121 -5.45 2.15 20.95
CA PRO A 121 -5.75 2.18 22.38
C PRO A 121 -5.79 0.77 22.99
N VAL A 122 -5.48 0.65 24.29
CA VAL A 122 -5.45 -0.65 24.98
C VAL A 122 -6.77 -1.41 24.87
N ASN A 123 -7.91 -0.71 24.90
CA ASN A 123 -9.24 -1.30 24.78
C ASN A 123 -9.61 -1.76 23.36
N CYS A 124 -8.79 -1.42 22.36
CA CYS A 124 -8.88 -1.86 20.96
C CYS A 124 -7.85 -2.96 20.63
N ARG A 125 -7.12 -3.49 21.62
CA ARG A 125 -6.22 -4.62 21.44
C ARG A 125 -6.96 -5.91 21.84
N PRO A 126 -7.16 -6.87 20.92
CA PRO A 126 -7.98 -8.05 21.19
C PRO A 126 -7.39 -8.97 22.27
N GLY A 127 -6.06 -8.95 22.43
CA GLY A 127 -5.32 -9.86 23.30
C GLY A 127 -5.28 -11.28 22.76
N GLU A 128 -4.76 -12.21 23.55
CA GLU A 128 -4.72 -13.63 23.18
C GLU A 128 -6.14 -14.20 23.05
N LYS A 129 -6.31 -15.07 22.04
CA LYS A 129 -7.56 -15.78 21.84
C LYS A 129 -7.73 -16.82 22.95
N PRO A 130 -8.85 -16.82 23.69
CA PRO A 130 -9.09 -17.82 24.72
C PRO A 130 -9.13 -19.23 24.11
N ARG A 131 -8.62 -20.20 24.85
CA ARG A 131 -8.56 -21.62 24.50
C ARG A 131 -9.97 -22.23 24.50
N PRO A 132 -10.16 -23.38 23.82
CA PRO A 132 -11.48 -24.01 23.74
C PRO A 132 -12.13 -24.32 25.09
N ASN A 133 -11.32 -24.58 26.13
CA ASN A 133 -11.76 -24.97 27.47
C ASN A 133 -11.92 -23.79 28.45
N ASP A 134 -11.63 -22.57 28.01
CA ASP A 134 -11.76 -21.38 28.87
C ASP A 134 -13.24 -21.02 29.08
N PRO A 135 -13.59 -20.32 30.19
CA PRO A 135 -14.97 -19.94 30.49
C PRO A 135 -15.65 -19.20 29.32
N VAL A 136 -16.94 -19.49 29.09
CA VAL A 136 -17.73 -18.89 28.00
C VAL A 136 -17.71 -17.36 28.04
N GLY A 137 -17.71 -16.77 29.24
CA GLY A 137 -17.62 -15.30 29.43
C GLY A 137 -16.33 -14.69 28.89
N GLU A 138 -15.21 -15.43 28.91
CA GLU A 138 -13.94 -14.96 28.33
C GLU A 138 -13.98 -14.95 26.80
N ARG A 139 -14.65 -15.94 26.20
CA ARG A 139 -14.85 -16.02 24.75
C ARG A 139 -15.69 -14.85 24.24
N ASP A 140 -16.77 -14.50 24.94
CA ASP A 140 -17.62 -13.39 24.54
C ASP A 140 -16.95 -12.03 24.78
N ALA A 141 -16.22 -11.87 25.88
CA ALA A 141 -15.39 -10.68 26.11
C ALA A 141 -14.32 -10.50 25.02
N TRP A 142 -13.67 -11.60 24.61
CA TRP A 142 -12.69 -11.56 23.52
C TRP A 142 -13.33 -11.19 22.17
N LYS A 143 -14.51 -11.73 21.82
CA LYS A 143 -15.23 -11.33 20.60
C LYS A 143 -15.54 -9.83 20.59
N GLN A 144 -15.96 -9.27 21.72
CA GLN A 144 -16.23 -7.83 21.84
C GLN A 144 -14.96 -6.98 21.68
N ARG A 145 -13.83 -7.42 22.26
CA ARG A 145 -12.54 -6.75 22.03
C ARG A 145 -12.07 -6.86 20.58
N LYS A 146 -12.25 -8.02 19.94
CA LYS A 146 -11.95 -8.24 18.53
C LYS A 146 -12.75 -7.31 17.64
N LYS A 147 -14.06 -7.20 17.88
CA LYS A 147 -14.93 -6.28 17.15
C LYS A 147 -14.46 -4.82 17.28
N ARG A 148 -14.10 -4.38 18.49
CA ARG A 148 -13.55 -3.03 18.71
C ARG A 148 -12.20 -2.81 18.01
N ALA A 149 -11.37 -3.84 17.91
CA ALA A 149 -10.13 -3.80 17.16
C ALA A 149 -10.42 -3.64 15.66
N GLU A 150 -11.37 -4.40 15.11
CA GLU A 150 -11.79 -4.31 13.72
C GLU A 150 -12.36 -2.92 13.40
N GLU A 151 -13.26 -2.39 14.24
CA GLU A 151 -13.82 -1.04 14.11
C GLU A 151 -12.72 0.05 14.18
N TRP A 152 -11.73 -0.13 15.05
CA TRP A 152 -10.55 0.74 15.12
C TRP A 152 -9.80 0.74 13.79
N HIS A 153 -9.48 -0.44 13.25
CA HIS A 153 -8.77 -0.57 11.99
C HIS A 153 -9.55 0.01 10.81
N ASP A 154 -10.87 -0.21 10.74
CA ASP A 154 -11.70 0.34 9.67
C ASP A 154 -11.76 1.87 9.73
N THR A 155 -11.89 2.43 10.94
CA THR A 155 -11.83 3.89 11.15
C THR A 155 -10.47 4.45 10.72
N ARG A 156 -9.37 3.83 11.15
CA ARG A 156 -8.02 4.27 10.77
C ARG A 156 -7.78 4.11 9.27
N ARG A 157 -8.33 3.06 8.63
CA ARG A 157 -8.25 2.88 7.17
C ARG A 157 -8.91 4.05 6.44
N ALA A 158 -10.11 4.44 6.88
CA ALA A 158 -10.85 5.55 6.30
C ALA A 158 -10.12 6.90 6.43
N GLU A 159 -9.32 7.08 7.47
CA GLU A 159 -8.54 8.31 7.69
C GLU A 159 -7.17 8.27 7.01
N PHE A 160 -6.41 7.18 7.20
CA PHE A 160 -5.01 7.09 6.81
C PHE A 160 -4.83 6.87 5.31
N TYR A 161 -5.69 6.07 4.67
CA TYR A 161 -5.52 5.69 3.26
C TYR A 161 -5.66 6.91 2.32
N PRO A 162 -6.71 7.75 2.42
CA PRO A 162 -6.79 8.98 1.62
C PRO A 162 -5.54 9.87 1.79
N ALA A 163 -5.15 10.14 3.04
CA ALA A 163 -4.06 11.04 3.37
C ALA A 163 -2.69 10.54 2.88
N PHE A 164 -2.45 9.24 3.01
CA PHE A 164 -1.23 8.60 2.54
C PHE A 164 -1.18 8.52 1.01
N PHE A 165 -2.22 7.95 0.37
CA PHE A 165 -2.22 7.73 -1.08
C PHE A 165 -2.30 9.03 -1.89
N GLN A 166 -2.84 10.11 -1.32
CA GLN A 166 -2.72 11.44 -1.92
C GLN A 166 -1.25 11.84 -2.11
N ARG A 167 -0.40 11.63 -1.09
CA ARG A 167 1.03 11.96 -1.13
C ARG A 167 1.81 10.97 -1.97
N PHE A 168 1.60 9.68 -1.73
CA PHE A 168 2.24 8.60 -2.48
C PHE A 168 2.05 8.76 -4.00
N CYS A 169 0.83 8.98 -4.46
CA CYS A 169 0.56 9.16 -5.89
C CYS A 169 1.22 10.41 -6.47
N VAL A 170 1.25 11.53 -5.73
CA VAL A 170 1.92 12.77 -6.17
C VAL A 170 3.43 12.57 -6.28
N HIS A 171 4.05 12.00 -5.24
CA HIS A 171 5.49 11.75 -5.22
C HIS A 171 5.90 10.74 -6.31
N TYR A 172 5.09 9.73 -6.58
CA TYR A 172 5.39 8.76 -7.65
C TYR A 172 5.40 9.47 -9.02
N ILE A 173 4.38 10.29 -9.30
CA ILE A 173 4.32 11.06 -10.55
C ILE A 173 5.52 12.01 -10.66
N PHE A 174 5.89 12.68 -9.57
CA PHE A 174 7.00 13.61 -9.59
C PHE A 174 8.35 12.91 -9.80
N ALA A 175 8.64 11.85 -9.05
CA ALA A 175 9.88 11.08 -9.18
C ALA A 175 10.03 10.47 -10.58
N THR A 176 8.94 9.99 -11.17
CA THR A 176 8.93 9.46 -12.55
C THR A 176 9.05 10.54 -13.63
N ILE A 177 8.74 11.81 -13.32
CA ILE A 177 8.99 12.94 -14.23
C ILE A 177 10.43 13.43 -14.11
N GLN A 178 10.94 13.61 -12.89
CA GLN A 178 12.32 14.07 -12.67
C GLN A 178 13.37 13.07 -13.18
N GLY A 179 13.12 11.77 -13.00
CA GLY A 179 13.98 10.72 -13.56
C GLY A 179 14.14 10.85 -15.07
N ARG A 180 13.11 11.32 -15.79
CA ARG A 180 13.20 11.59 -17.23
C ARG A 180 14.06 12.81 -17.54
N GLN A 181 13.87 13.90 -16.81
CA GLN A 181 14.60 15.16 -17.07
C GLN A 181 16.12 14.99 -16.84
N ALA A 182 16.51 14.17 -15.85
CA ALA A 182 17.91 13.85 -15.59
C ALA A 182 18.54 12.93 -16.66
N GLN A 183 17.74 12.19 -17.44
CA GLN A 183 18.20 11.35 -18.55
C GLN A 183 18.31 12.11 -19.88
N GLU A 184 17.64 13.26 -19.99
CA GLU A 184 17.65 14.12 -21.18
C GLU A 184 18.73 15.23 -21.12
N SER A 185 19.47 15.34 -20.01
CA SER A 185 20.54 16.33 -19.76
C SER A 185 21.92 15.71 -19.82
#